data_AF-R6IJS5-F1
#
_entry.id   AF-R6IJS5-F1
#
_cell.length_a   1.000
_cell.length_b   1.000
_cell.length_c   1.000
_cell.angle_alpha   90.00
_cell.angle_beta   90.00
_cell.angle_gamma   90.00
#
_symmetry.space_group_name_H-M   'P 1'
#
loop_
_entity.id
_entity.type
_entity.pdbx_description
1 polymer ?
#
loop_
_entity_poly.entity_id
_entity_poly.type
_entity_poly.pdbx_seq_one_letter_code
_entity_poly.pdbx_strand_id
1 'polypeptide(L)'
;MKINRYSRGSVSIVVLLACVVLSGAVQALYYSLREEIEAESKIVLHNQLQAATGDVMSCVLRKEQSSNLTESFRLEEQMLYPGQKVMQTEVVLERAESLPGRKVSVISIADDMQIRLAEVCLQPPLGRGQEFYENTLTAGRKINGDFNKYNDLICVGEAGDILETLDIGAYKKWSHYSFLTDDEYRQLGFGKGIYYSDDLYGARLPCIVEALKGDAFLISEKNITIENNLHLLGRVTIVVGDNLIIGDNVQMERALLIVKNNLRIGTNCRIKGIVAAGGEITIGVNFSLQRREDVLEPYFAAMYLE
;
A
#
# COMPACT_ATOMS: atom_id res chain seq x y z
N MET A 1 59.79 78.27 5.87
CA MET A 1 58.70 77.71 5.02
C MET A 1 58.27 76.38 5.64
N LYS A 2 57.19 76.36 6.44
CA LYS A 2 56.69 75.13 7.09
C LYS A 2 55.75 74.41 6.12
N ILE A 3 56.16 73.22 5.66
CA ILE A 3 55.32 72.35 4.83
C ILE A 3 54.40 71.57 5.78
N ASN A 4 53.14 71.98 5.86
CA ASN A 4 52.09 71.24 6.56
C ASN A 4 51.74 69.98 5.74
N ARG A 5 52.19 68.81 6.19
CA ARG A 5 51.71 67.52 5.69
C ARG A 5 50.34 67.24 6.30
N TYR A 6 49.28 67.41 5.51
CA TYR A 6 47.92 67.00 5.85
C TYR A 6 47.79 65.47 5.73
N SER A 7 47.77 64.75 6.85
CA SER A 7 47.40 63.32 6.89
C SER A 7 45.87 63.15 7.00
N ARG A 8 45.14 63.48 5.92
CA ARG A 8 43.66 63.40 5.89
C ARG A 8 43.07 62.23 5.08
N GLY A 9 43.89 61.27 4.65
CA GLY A 9 43.44 60.14 3.81
C GLY A 9 43.10 58.83 4.54
N SER A 10 43.63 58.58 5.74
CA SER A 10 43.56 57.25 6.38
C SER A 10 42.21 56.95 7.05
N VAL A 11 41.60 57.94 7.71
CA VAL A 11 40.32 57.76 8.42
C VAL A 11 39.18 57.45 7.43
N SER A 12 39.18 58.10 6.26
CA SER A 12 38.18 57.88 5.22
C SER A 12 38.23 56.44 4.67
N ILE A 13 39.44 55.88 4.50
CA ILE A 13 39.63 54.50 4.02
C ILE A 13 39.15 53.49 5.06
N VAL A 14 39.45 53.69 6.34
CA VAL A 14 38.99 52.79 7.42
C VAL A 14 37.46 52.82 7.55
N VAL A 15 36.86 54.00 7.42
CA VAL A 15 35.39 54.14 7.42
C VAL A 15 34.76 53.47 6.20
N LEU A 16 35.33 53.63 5.00
CA LEU A 16 34.86 52.94 3.79
C LEU A 16 34.96 51.42 3.92
N LEU A 17 36.07 50.92 4.46
CA LEU A 17 36.30 49.48 4.63
C LEU A 17 35.32 48.89 5.66
N ALA A 18 35.06 49.61 6.76
CA ALA A 18 34.03 49.24 7.73
C ALA A 18 32.63 49.22 7.09
N CYS A 19 32.29 50.20 6.25
CA CYS A 19 31.02 50.22 5.52
C CYS A 19 30.87 49.03 4.56
N VAL A 20 31.93 48.65 3.84
CA VAL A 20 31.91 47.48 2.96
C VAL A 20 31.68 46.19 3.75
N VAL A 21 32.40 46.00 4.87
CA VAL A 21 32.22 44.82 5.73
C VAL A 21 30.81 44.77 6.32
N LEU A 22 30.28 45.90 6.79
CA LEU A 22 28.90 45.98 7.30
C LEU A 22 27.87 45.69 6.20
N SER A 23 28.05 46.22 4.99
CA SER A 23 27.15 45.91 3.86
C SER A 23 27.21 44.44 3.47
N GLY A 24 28.40 43.82 3.49
CA GLY A 24 28.58 42.40 3.24
C GLY A 24 27.89 41.54 4.31
N ALA A 25 27.99 41.92 5.59
CA ALA A 25 27.28 41.25 6.67
C ALA A 25 25.76 41.37 6.55
N VAL A 26 25.24 42.56 6.21
CA VAL A 26 23.79 42.77 5.97
C VAL A 26 23.33 41.95 4.78
N GLN A 27 24.09 41.90 3.70
CA GLN A 27 23.75 41.12 2.51
C GLN A 27 23.77 39.61 2.80
N ALA A 28 24.76 39.12 3.56
CA ALA A 28 24.83 37.72 3.99
C ALA A 28 23.64 37.34 4.89
N LEU A 29 23.29 38.19 5.86
CA LEU A 29 22.11 38.00 6.71
C LEU A 29 20.82 38.02 5.89
N TYR A 30 20.70 38.93 4.93
CA TYR A 30 19.54 39.01 4.04
C TYR A 30 19.38 37.72 3.22
N TYR A 31 20.46 37.18 2.65
CA TYR A 31 20.39 35.91 1.92
C TYR A 31 20.04 34.74 2.83
N SER A 32 20.65 34.65 4.02
CA SER A 32 20.35 33.59 4.99
C SER A 32 18.88 33.62 5.42
N LEU A 33 18.35 34.80 5.75
CA LEU A 33 16.94 34.96 6.13
C LEU A 33 16.00 34.64 4.96
N ARG A 34 16.38 35.01 3.74
CA ARG A 34 15.57 34.70 2.56
C ARG A 34 15.49 33.19 2.31
N GLU A 35 16.60 32.48 2.47
CA GLU A 35 16.66 31.02 2.32
C GLU A 35 15.83 30.32 3.41
N GLU A 36 15.92 30.78 4.66
CA GLU A 36 15.13 30.25 5.77
C GLU A 36 13.62 30.47 5.56
N ILE A 37 13.22 31.67 5.13
CA ILE A 37 11.82 31.98 4.81
C ILE A 37 11.31 31.11 3.65
N GLU A 38 12.13 30.86 2.62
CA GLU A 38 11.75 30.00 1.51
C GLU A 38 11.58 28.54 1.95
N ALA A 39 12.48 28.03 2.79
CA ALA A 39 12.38 26.70 3.37
C ALA A 39 11.14 26.53 4.24
N GLU A 40 10.86 27.48 5.13
CA GLU A 40 9.64 27.48 5.94
C GLU A 40 8.39 27.57 5.05
N SER A 41 8.39 28.43 4.04
CA SER A 41 7.26 28.55 3.11
C SER A 41 6.99 27.25 2.36
N LYS A 42 8.03 26.49 2.00
CA LYS A 42 7.88 25.17 1.35
C LYS A 42 7.28 24.13 2.29
N ILE A 43 7.68 24.13 3.56
CA ILE A 43 7.10 23.23 4.57
C ILE A 43 5.62 23.56 4.81
N VAL A 44 5.28 24.85 4.92
CA VAL A 44 3.90 25.30 5.08
C VAL A 44 3.06 24.90 3.86
N LEU A 45 3.56 25.14 2.64
CA LEU A 45 2.89 24.74 1.41
C LEU A 45 2.66 23.23 1.35
N HIS A 46 3.67 22.43 1.72
CA HIS A 46 3.55 20.97 1.78
C HIS A 46 2.42 20.53 2.71
N ASN A 47 2.39 21.06 3.93
CA ASN A 47 1.36 20.70 4.91
C ASN A 47 -0.04 21.15 4.47
N GLN A 48 -0.15 22.33 3.84
CA GLN A 48 -1.41 22.83 3.28
C GLN A 48 -1.92 21.95 2.15
N LEU A 49 -1.04 21.60 1.21
CA LEU A 49 -1.38 20.69 0.12
C LEU A 49 -1.79 19.34 0.69
N GLN A 50 -1.04 18.77 1.64
CA GLN A 50 -1.33 17.46 2.20
C GLN A 50 -2.70 17.43 2.90
N ALA A 51 -3.00 18.47 3.68
CA ALA A 51 -4.29 18.61 4.35
C ALA A 51 -5.44 18.77 3.32
N ALA A 52 -5.28 19.66 2.35
CA ALA A 52 -6.29 19.91 1.32
C ALA A 52 -6.55 18.67 0.45
N THR A 53 -5.49 17.97 0.01
CA THR A 53 -5.60 16.71 -0.73
C THR A 53 -6.29 15.65 0.13
N GLY A 54 -5.98 15.56 1.42
CA GLY A 54 -6.61 14.62 2.36
C GLY A 54 -8.11 14.88 2.55
N ASP A 55 -8.51 16.14 2.66
CA ASP A 55 -9.92 16.56 2.76
C ASP A 55 -10.69 16.26 1.48
N VAL A 56 -10.09 16.57 0.32
CA VAL A 56 -10.67 16.24 -0.98
C VAL A 56 -10.81 14.73 -1.13
N MET A 57 -9.78 13.95 -0.78
CA MET A 57 -9.82 12.49 -0.81
C MET A 57 -10.95 11.93 0.05
N SER A 58 -11.09 12.41 1.29
CA SER A 58 -12.16 12.01 2.19
C SER A 58 -13.55 12.31 1.62
N CYS A 59 -13.72 13.47 0.98
CA CYS A 59 -14.98 13.84 0.31
C CYS A 59 -15.27 12.96 -0.90
N VAL A 60 -14.25 12.69 -1.72
CA VAL A 60 -14.36 11.81 -2.90
C VAL A 60 -14.76 10.40 -2.50
N LEU A 61 -14.10 9.81 -1.50
CA LEU A 61 -14.42 8.49 -0.98
C LEU A 61 -15.85 8.41 -0.43
N ARG A 62 -16.29 9.45 0.30
CA ARG A 62 -17.68 9.52 0.78
C ARG A 62 -18.69 9.63 -0.36
N LYS A 63 -18.39 10.42 -1.39
CA LYS A 63 -19.25 10.53 -2.59
C LYS A 63 -19.30 9.23 -3.37
N GLU A 64 -18.18 8.52 -3.46
CA GLU A 64 -18.13 7.22 -4.10
C GLU A 64 -18.98 6.18 -3.38
N GLN A 65 -18.95 6.13 -2.04
CA GLN A 65 -19.84 5.26 -1.26
C GLN A 65 -21.33 5.57 -1.48
N SER A 66 -21.66 6.80 -1.87
CA SER A 66 -23.01 7.21 -2.29
C SER A 66 -23.32 6.97 -3.77
N SER A 67 -22.44 6.26 -4.50
CA SER A 67 -22.54 5.91 -5.93
C SER A 67 -22.57 7.08 -6.91
N ASN A 68 -22.08 8.27 -6.51
CA ASN A 68 -22.11 9.48 -7.34
C ASN A 68 -20.78 9.77 -8.07
N LEU A 69 -19.79 8.88 -7.97
CA LEU A 69 -18.50 9.05 -8.61
C LEU A 69 -18.35 8.11 -9.81
N THR A 70 -18.52 8.66 -11.00
CA THR A 70 -18.48 7.92 -12.26
C THR A 70 -17.19 8.13 -13.05
N GLU A 71 -16.55 9.30 -12.96
CA GLU A 71 -15.41 9.68 -13.81
C GLU A 71 -14.37 10.54 -13.08
N SER A 72 -13.17 10.60 -13.64
CA SER A 72 -12.12 11.54 -13.25
C SER A 72 -12.56 12.98 -13.51
N PHE A 73 -12.23 13.91 -12.62
CA PHE A 73 -12.63 15.31 -12.74
C PHE A 73 -11.61 16.26 -12.11
N ARG A 74 -11.67 17.52 -12.53
CA ARG A 74 -10.87 18.60 -11.96
C ARG A 74 -11.73 19.50 -11.09
N LEU A 75 -11.21 19.89 -9.95
CA LEU A 75 -11.81 20.91 -9.11
C LEU A 75 -11.44 22.30 -9.63
N GLU A 76 -12.29 23.29 -9.31
CA GLU A 76 -11.97 24.69 -9.54
C GLU A 76 -10.71 25.09 -8.79
N GLU A 77 -9.95 26.02 -9.34
CA GLU A 77 -8.72 26.52 -8.73
C GLU A 77 -9.00 27.14 -7.37
N GLN A 78 -8.21 26.76 -6.38
CA GLN A 78 -8.36 27.24 -5.01
C GLN A 78 -7.14 28.05 -4.60
N MET A 79 -7.34 29.14 -3.87
CA MET A 79 -6.25 29.94 -3.36
C MET A 79 -5.87 29.50 -1.94
N LEU A 80 -4.62 29.08 -1.75
CA LEU A 80 -4.10 28.64 -0.47
C LEU A 80 -3.71 29.83 0.42
N TYR A 81 -4.06 29.73 1.70
CA TYR A 81 -3.75 30.72 2.72
C TYR A 81 -3.09 30.06 3.94
N PRO A 82 -1.98 30.61 4.47
CA PRO A 82 -1.17 31.72 3.94
C PRO A 82 -0.42 31.37 2.64
N GLY A 83 0.04 32.38 1.88
CA GLY A 83 0.91 32.21 0.71
C GLY A 83 0.31 32.65 -0.63
N GLN A 84 -1.02 32.78 -0.73
CA GLN A 84 -1.75 33.19 -1.94
C GLN A 84 -1.37 32.39 -3.19
N LYS A 85 -1.05 31.11 -2.98
CA LYS A 85 -0.70 30.18 -4.06
C LYS A 85 -1.94 29.58 -4.66
N VAL A 86 -1.97 29.44 -5.98
CA VAL A 86 -3.08 28.80 -6.68
C VAL A 86 -2.84 27.29 -6.67
N MET A 87 -3.78 26.56 -6.07
CA MET A 87 -3.82 25.11 -6.05
C MET A 87 -4.78 24.61 -7.11
N GLN A 88 -4.29 23.69 -7.93
CA GLN A 88 -5.10 22.88 -8.83
C GLN A 88 -5.24 21.49 -8.23
N THR A 89 -6.45 20.93 -8.24
CA THR A 89 -6.68 19.57 -7.75
C THR A 89 -7.43 18.75 -8.80
N GLU A 90 -6.89 17.57 -9.09
CA GLU A 90 -7.42 16.59 -10.02
C GLU A 90 -7.71 15.29 -9.28
N VAL A 91 -8.89 14.72 -9.53
CA VAL A 91 -9.30 13.42 -9.00
C VAL A 91 -9.30 12.44 -10.16
N VAL A 92 -8.51 11.40 -10.03
CA VAL A 92 -8.37 10.34 -11.04
C VAL A 92 -8.97 9.05 -10.49
N LEU A 93 -9.95 8.50 -11.19
CA LEU A 93 -10.53 7.20 -10.90
C LEU A 93 -10.07 6.19 -11.95
N GLU A 94 -9.25 5.24 -11.53
CA GLU A 94 -8.78 4.15 -12.37
C GLU A 94 -9.56 2.87 -12.06
N ARG A 95 -9.99 2.18 -13.11
CA ARG A 95 -10.61 0.85 -13.06
C ARG A 95 -9.90 -0.03 -14.07
N ALA A 96 -9.63 -1.29 -13.72
CA ALA A 96 -9.20 -2.28 -14.71
C ALA A 96 -10.36 -3.20 -15.08
N GLU A 97 -10.43 -3.56 -16.35
CA GLU A 97 -11.31 -4.63 -16.80
C GLU A 97 -10.77 -6.01 -16.37
N SER A 98 -9.45 -6.17 -16.31
CA SER A 98 -8.78 -7.44 -15.99
C SER A 98 -8.79 -7.81 -14.51
N LEU A 99 -8.95 -6.82 -13.62
CA LEU A 99 -9.00 -7.04 -12.18
C LEU A 99 -10.19 -6.28 -11.60
N PRO A 100 -11.11 -6.96 -10.91
CA PRO A 100 -12.25 -6.31 -10.30
C PRO A 100 -11.75 -5.43 -9.13
N GLY A 101 -11.48 -4.16 -9.42
CA GLY A 101 -10.86 -3.24 -8.48
C GLY A 101 -10.83 -1.81 -9.00
N ARG A 102 -10.52 -0.88 -8.10
CA ARG A 102 -10.46 0.55 -8.37
C ARG A 102 -9.34 1.24 -7.60
N LYS A 103 -8.88 2.38 -8.11
CA LYS A 103 -7.89 3.24 -7.46
C LYS A 103 -8.36 4.66 -7.65
N VAL A 104 -8.56 5.31 -6.52
CA VAL A 104 -8.87 6.73 -6.49
C VAL A 104 -7.58 7.43 -6.12
N SER A 105 -7.15 8.36 -6.97
CA SER A 105 -6.00 9.21 -6.71
C SER A 105 -6.44 10.67 -6.70
N VAL A 106 -6.04 11.43 -5.70
CA VAL A 106 -6.21 12.88 -5.66
C VAL A 106 -4.84 13.51 -5.80
N ILE A 107 -4.68 14.34 -6.82
CA ILE A 107 -3.44 15.02 -7.17
C ILE A 107 -3.67 16.51 -6.95
N SER A 108 -2.94 17.10 -6.02
CA SER A 108 -2.95 18.55 -5.80
C SER A 108 -1.59 19.13 -6.17
N ILE A 109 -1.61 20.21 -6.95
CA ILE A 109 -0.43 20.88 -7.48
C ILE A 109 -0.52 22.36 -7.12
N ALA A 110 0.56 22.91 -6.55
CA ALA A 110 0.74 24.35 -6.40
C ALA A 110 2.23 24.69 -6.55
N ASP A 111 2.54 25.72 -7.34
CA ASP A 111 3.91 26.07 -7.75
C ASP A 111 4.71 24.87 -8.31
N ASP A 112 5.81 24.50 -7.66
CA ASP A 112 6.71 23.39 -7.99
C ASP A 112 6.43 22.13 -7.17
N MET A 113 5.40 22.14 -6.32
CA MET A 113 5.06 21.04 -5.42
C MET A 113 3.81 20.29 -5.89
N GLN A 114 3.90 18.96 -5.86
CA GLN A 114 2.81 18.04 -6.15
C GLN A 114 2.67 17.04 -5.01
N ILE A 115 1.43 16.83 -4.58
CA ILE A 115 1.06 15.77 -3.63
C ILE A 115 0.04 14.86 -4.30
N ARG A 116 0.27 13.55 -4.19
CA ARG A 116 -0.67 12.54 -4.67
C ARG A 116 -1.03 11.58 -3.55
N LEU A 117 -2.30 11.54 -3.19
CA LEU A 117 -2.85 10.53 -2.27
C LEU A 117 -3.64 9.51 -3.06
N ALA A 118 -3.46 8.23 -2.75
CA ALA A 118 -4.17 7.14 -3.40
C ALA A 118 -4.81 6.17 -2.40
N GLU A 119 -5.95 5.62 -2.77
CA GLU A 119 -6.59 4.47 -2.10
C GLU A 119 -7.00 3.44 -3.15
N VAL A 120 -6.65 2.19 -2.88
CA VAL A 120 -6.98 1.05 -3.74
C VAL A 120 -8.04 0.21 -3.06
N CYS A 121 -9.07 -0.16 -3.83
CA CYS A 121 -10.06 -1.17 -3.42
C CYS A 121 -10.02 -2.34 -4.40
N LEU A 122 -9.78 -3.54 -3.89
CA LEU A 122 -9.77 -4.79 -4.67
C LEU A 122 -10.94 -5.65 -4.26
N GLN A 123 -11.69 -6.16 -5.23
CA GLN A 123 -12.66 -7.23 -5.00
C GLN A 123 -11.93 -8.57 -4.82
N PRO A 124 -12.63 -9.63 -4.36
CA PRO A 124 -12.10 -10.97 -4.43
C PRO A 124 -11.60 -11.30 -5.86
N PRO A 125 -10.49 -12.05 -6.00
CA PRO A 125 -9.96 -12.43 -7.31
C PRO A 125 -11.04 -13.03 -8.22
N LEU A 126 -11.08 -12.62 -9.49
CA LEU A 126 -12.13 -13.01 -10.47
C LEU A 126 -13.56 -12.56 -10.12
N GLY A 127 -13.75 -11.80 -9.04
CA GLY A 127 -15.02 -11.21 -8.62
C GLY A 127 -15.82 -12.12 -7.69
N ARG A 128 -16.70 -11.54 -6.86
CA ARG A 128 -17.44 -12.27 -5.82
C ARG A 128 -18.38 -13.37 -6.33
N GLY A 129 -18.82 -13.29 -7.59
CA GLY A 129 -19.84 -14.19 -8.15
C GLY A 129 -19.33 -15.55 -8.65
N GLN A 130 -18.08 -15.93 -8.37
CA GLN A 130 -17.54 -17.21 -8.82
C GLN A 130 -18.12 -18.38 -8.01
N GLU A 131 -18.50 -19.45 -8.69
CA GLU A 131 -19.11 -20.65 -8.09
C GLU A 131 -18.20 -21.29 -7.03
N PHE A 132 -16.88 -21.28 -7.25
CA PHE A 132 -15.93 -21.83 -6.28
C PHE A 132 -15.90 -21.08 -4.95
N TYR A 133 -16.44 -19.86 -4.87
CA TYR A 133 -16.60 -19.14 -3.59
C TYR A 133 -17.77 -19.65 -2.77
N GLU A 134 -18.74 -20.37 -3.33
CA GLU A 134 -19.82 -21.01 -2.56
C GLU A 134 -19.28 -22.13 -1.66
N ASN A 135 -18.16 -22.72 -2.06
CA ASN A 135 -17.46 -23.76 -1.33
C ASN A 135 -16.45 -23.16 -0.33
N THR A 136 -16.21 -23.88 0.77
CA THR A 136 -15.21 -23.46 1.79
C THR A 136 -13.80 -23.86 1.36
N LEU A 137 -13.69 -25.00 0.69
CA LEU A 137 -12.46 -25.53 0.13
C LEU A 137 -12.72 -26.05 -1.28
N THR A 138 -12.00 -25.50 -2.26
CA THR A 138 -12.09 -25.93 -3.66
C THR A 138 -10.72 -26.34 -4.17
N ALA A 139 -10.62 -27.53 -4.76
CA ALA A 139 -9.42 -27.99 -5.45
C ALA A 139 -9.72 -28.25 -6.93
N GLY A 140 -8.83 -27.86 -7.84
CA GLY A 140 -9.00 -28.15 -9.25
C GLY A 140 -8.66 -29.61 -9.62
N ARG A 141 -7.84 -30.31 -8.82
CA ARG A 141 -7.47 -31.72 -9.09
C ARG A 141 -7.93 -32.70 -8.02
N LYS A 142 -7.28 -32.70 -6.86
CA LYS A 142 -7.58 -33.62 -5.75
C LYS A 142 -7.17 -33.02 -4.41
N ILE A 143 -7.73 -33.57 -3.35
CA ILE A 143 -7.42 -33.20 -1.97
C ILE A 143 -6.94 -34.45 -1.25
N ASN A 144 -5.73 -34.39 -0.70
CA ASN A 144 -5.14 -35.46 0.10
C ASN A 144 -4.90 -34.96 1.54
N GLY A 145 -5.01 -35.87 2.51
CA GLY A 145 -4.65 -35.57 3.90
C GLY A 145 -5.82 -35.66 4.87
N ASP A 146 -5.63 -35.04 6.03
CA ASP A 146 -6.57 -35.07 7.15
C ASP A 146 -7.54 -33.89 7.06
N PHE A 147 -8.73 -34.13 6.50
CA PHE A 147 -9.79 -33.13 6.40
C PHE A 147 -11.16 -33.76 6.62
N ASN A 148 -12.08 -32.98 7.20
CA ASN A 148 -13.41 -33.46 7.54
C ASN A 148 -14.36 -33.40 6.34
N LYS A 149 -14.61 -34.55 5.70
CA LYS A 149 -15.50 -34.66 4.54
C LYS A 149 -16.97 -34.31 4.80
N TYR A 150 -17.40 -34.23 6.05
CA TYR A 150 -18.83 -34.20 6.40
C TYR A 150 -19.39 -32.81 6.74
N ASN A 151 -18.55 -31.80 6.99
CA ASN A 151 -18.99 -30.48 7.44
C ASN A 151 -18.59 -29.31 6.53
N ASP A 152 -17.57 -29.49 5.69
CA ASP A 152 -17.08 -28.42 4.83
C ASP A 152 -17.64 -28.64 3.42
N LEU A 153 -18.32 -27.62 2.86
CA LEU A 153 -18.67 -27.56 1.44
C LEU A 153 -17.36 -27.64 0.64
N ILE A 154 -17.00 -28.84 0.22
CA ILE A 154 -15.76 -29.16 -0.48
C ILE A 154 -16.11 -29.50 -1.93
N CYS A 155 -15.46 -28.83 -2.87
CA CYS A 155 -15.58 -29.15 -4.28
C CYS A 155 -14.22 -29.53 -4.90
N VAL A 156 -14.25 -30.55 -5.77
CA VAL A 156 -13.07 -31.02 -6.50
C VAL A 156 -13.40 -31.02 -7.99
N GLY A 157 -12.61 -30.31 -8.79
CA GLY A 157 -12.70 -30.27 -10.25
C GLY A 157 -13.12 -28.95 -10.88
N GLU A 158 -13.50 -27.93 -10.09
CA GLU A 158 -14.07 -26.67 -10.63
C GLU A 158 -13.06 -25.51 -10.70
N ALA A 159 -12.06 -25.45 -9.82
CA ALA A 159 -11.19 -24.27 -9.71
C ALA A 159 -10.05 -24.21 -10.74
N GLY A 160 -9.69 -25.32 -11.40
CA GLY A 160 -8.51 -25.40 -12.26
C GLY A 160 -8.56 -24.41 -13.43
N ASP A 161 -9.49 -24.63 -14.35
CA ASP A 161 -9.63 -23.83 -15.57
C ASP A 161 -9.93 -22.35 -15.25
N ILE A 162 -10.72 -22.10 -14.21
CA ILE A 162 -11.09 -20.75 -13.79
C ILE A 162 -9.87 -19.99 -13.26
N LEU A 163 -9.07 -20.61 -12.38
CA LEU A 163 -7.90 -19.96 -11.80
C LEU A 163 -6.74 -19.83 -12.80
N GLU A 164 -6.68 -20.63 -13.87
CA GLU A 164 -5.72 -20.41 -14.95
C GLU A 164 -5.89 -19.04 -15.62
N THR A 165 -7.13 -18.55 -15.74
CA THR A 165 -7.45 -17.22 -16.30
C THR A 165 -7.02 -16.05 -15.43
N LEU A 166 -6.69 -16.29 -14.16
CA LEU A 166 -6.27 -15.24 -13.23
C LEU A 166 -4.92 -14.66 -13.66
N ASP A 167 -4.93 -13.40 -14.09
CA ASP A 167 -3.74 -12.61 -14.37
C ASP A 167 -3.20 -11.99 -13.08
N ILE A 168 -2.11 -12.56 -12.57
CA ILE A 168 -1.47 -12.12 -11.34
C ILE A 168 -0.57 -10.91 -11.59
N GLY A 169 0.04 -10.82 -12.77
CA GLY A 169 0.88 -9.69 -13.15
C GLY A 169 0.09 -8.39 -13.21
N ALA A 170 -1.20 -8.46 -13.54
CA ALA A 170 -2.09 -7.31 -13.50
C ALA A 170 -2.18 -6.64 -12.11
N TYR A 171 -1.89 -7.34 -11.00
CA TYR A 171 -1.94 -6.76 -9.65
C TYR A 171 -0.74 -5.83 -9.37
N LYS A 172 0.36 -5.93 -10.12
CA LYS A 172 1.59 -5.15 -9.89
C LYS A 172 1.34 -3.63 -9.91
N LYS A 173 0.41 -3.16 -10.75
CA LYS A 173 0.07 -1.73 -10.83
C LYS A 173 -0.77 -1.21 -9.65
N TRP A 174 -1.37 -2.13 -8.89
CA TRP A 174 -2.25 -1.83 -7.75
C TRP A 174 -1.56 -1.99 -6.40
N SER A 175 -0.44 -2.72 -6.38
CA SER A 175 0.41 -2.83 -5.20
C SER A 175 1.28 -1.60 -5.04
N HIS A 176 1.44 -1.18 -3.78
CA HIS A 176 2.36 -0.12 -3.42
C HIS A 176 3.59 -0.64 -2.66
N TYR A 177 3.45 -1.78 -1.97
CA TYR A 177 4.50 -2.34 -1.12
C TYR A 177 5.11 -3.60 -1.74
N SER A 178 6.42 -3.75 -1.61
CA SER A 178 7.06 -5.07 -1.65
C SER A 178 6.79 -5.82 -0.35
N PHE A 179 7.00 -7.13 -0.32
CA PHE A 179 6.99 -7.88 0.94
C PHE A 179 8.00 -7.26 1.91
N LEU A 180 7.61 -7.20 3.18
CA LEU A 180 8.39 -6.52 4.19
C LEU A 180 9.63 -7.35 4.56
N THR A 181 10.67 -6.66 5.00
CA THR A 181 11.80 -7.28 5.66
C THR A 181 11.43 -7.78 7.05
N ASP A 182 12.30 -8.62 7.60
CA ASP A 182 12.11 -9.21 8.93
C ASP A 182 11.88 -8.17 10.04
N ASP A 183 12.67 -7.09 10.02
CA ASP A 183 12.56 -6.02 11.00
C ASP A 183 11.31 -5.16 10.81
N GLU A 184 10.88 -4.93 9.57
CA GLU A 184 9.65 -4.21 9.26
C GLU A 184 8.40 -4.98 9.71
N TYR A 185 8.37 -6.30 9.51
CA TYR A 185 7.28 -7.13 10.05
C TYR A 185 7.19 -7.05 11.58
N ARG A 186 8.34 -7.00 12.27
CA ARG A 186 8.39 -6.89 13.73
C ARG A 186 7.88 -5.53 14.23
N GLN A 187 8.20 -4.46 13.51
CA GLN A 187 7.87 -3.09 13.94
C GLN A 187 6.46 -2.65 13.54
N LEU A 188 6.06 -2.96 12.31
CA LEU A 188 4.87 -2.42 11.68
C LEU A 188 3.73 -3.43 11.62
N GLY A 189 4.05 -4.73 11.56
CA GLY A 189 3.08 -5.75 11.15
C GLY A 189 2.54 -5.45 9.75
N PHE A 190 1.26 -5.79 9.52
CA PHE A 190 0.58 -5.40 8.29
C PHE A 190 -0.16 -4.06 8.46
N GLY A 191 0.07 -3.14 7.52
CA GLY A 191 -0.50 -1.79 7.55
C GLY A 191 -1.79 -1.62 6.75
N LYS A 192 -2.58 -2.68 6.53
CA LYS A 192 -3.69 -2.69 5.55
C LYS A 192 -3.19 -2.42 4.12
N GLY A 193 -1.99 -2.91 3.80
CA GLY A 193 -1.33 -2.73 2.51
C GLY A 193 -1.70 -3.77 1.46
N ILE A 194 -1.31 -3.49 0.21
CA ILE A 194 -1.28 -4.46 -0.88
C ILE A 194 0.19 -4.71 -1.21
N TYR A 195 0.64 -5.93 -0.97
CA TYR A 195 2.02 -6.37 -1.07
C TYR A 195 2.18 -7.27 -2.29
N TYR A 196 3.13 -6.95 -3.15
CA TYR A 196 3.42 -7.72 -4.35
C TYR A 196 4.88 -8.14 -4.35
N SER A 197 5.13 -9.39 -4.69
CA SER A 197 6.48 -9.93 -4.87
C SER A 197 6.72 -10.26 -6.34
N ASP A 198 7.74 -9.62 -6.92
CA ASP A 198 8.35 -9.98 -8.21
C ASP A 198 9.57 -10.90 -8.05
N ASP A 199 9.82 -11.44 -6.86
CA ASP A 199 10.91 -12.37 -6.63
C ASP A 199 10.70 -13.67 -7.42
N LEU A 200 11.67 -13.99 -8.27
CA LEU A 200 11.70 -15.20 -9.08
C LEU A 200 11.74 -16.48 -8.23
N TYR A 201 12.20 -16.39 -6.98
CA TYR A 201 12.29 -17.51 -6.04
C TYR A 201 11.05 -17.64 -5.14
N GLY A 202 10.13 -16.68 -5.20
CA GLY A 202 8.94 -16.62 -4.36
C GLY A 202 9.11 -15.75 -3.13
N ALA A 203 7.99 -15.51 -2.44
CA ALA A 203 7.94 -14.71 -1.22
C ALA A 203 7.90 -15.60 0.03
N ARG A 204 8.34 -15.04 1.16
CA ARG A 204 8.31 -15.71 2.47
C ARG A 204 7.63 -14.83 3.50
N LEU A 205 6.74 -15.42 4.29
CA LEU A 205 6.20 -14.83 5.51
C LEU A 205 6.89 -15.46 6.70
N PRO A 206 7.84 -14.75 7.33
CA PRO A 206 8.65 -15.30 8.39
C PRO A 206 7.93 -15.30 9.75
N CYS A 207 8.18 -16.29 10.60
CA CYS A 207 7.66 -16.36 11.97
C CYS A 207 8.59 -15.61 12.93
N ILE A 208 8.60 -14.29 12.81
CA ILE A 208 9.45 -13.41 13.64
C ILE A 208 8.73 -12.98 14.92
N VAL A 209 7.41 -12.98 14.85
CA VAL A 209 6.50 -12.69 15.96
C VAL A 209 5.46 -13.81 16.01
N GLU A 210 5.04 -14.20 17.21
CA GLU A 210 4.02 -15.25 17.38
C GLU A 210 2.70 -14.88 16.69
N ALA A 211 2.36 -13.58 16.69
CA ALA A 211 1.14 -13.09 16.08
C ALA A 211 1.38 -11.80 15.28
N LEU A 212 1.06 -11.86 13.99
CA LEU A 212 1.13 -10.73 13.07
C LEU A 212 -0.22 -10.02 13.02
N LYS A 213 -0.22 -8.74 13.37
CA LYS A 213 -1.41 -7.89 13.39
C LYS A 213 -1.60 -7.17 12.06
N GLY A 214 -2.85 -6.80 11.79
CA GLY A 214 -3.24 -5.99 10.66
C GLY A 214 -3.71 -6.80 9.45
N ASP A 215 -4.38 -6.09 8.55
CA ASP A 215 -4.94 -6.66 7.32
C ASP A 215 -3.92 -6.58 6.18
N ALA A 216 -3.94 -7.55 5.26
CA ALA A 216 -3.02 -7.58 4.14
C ALA A 216 -3.64 -8.19 2.89
N PHE A 217 -3.22 -7.69 1.73
CA PHE A 217 -3.44 -8.36 0.46
C PHE A 217 -2.07 -8.76 -0.09
N LEU A 218 -1.77 -10.05 -0.13
CA LEU A 218 -0.47 -10.61 -0.47
C LEU A 218 -0.54 -11.24 -1.85
N ILE A 219 0.30 -10.79 -2.77
CA ILE A 219 0.35 -11.29 -4.14
C ILE A 219 1.77 -11.73 -4.49
N SER A 220 1.91 -12.91 -5.08
CA SER A 220 3.16 -13.32 -5.73
C SER A 220 2.86 -14.10 -7.00
N GLU A 221 3.62 -13.81 -8.06
CA GLU A 221 3.59 -14.62 -9.29
C GLU A 221 4.21 -16.01 -9.07
N LYS A 222 5.09 -16.12 -8.07
CA LYS A 222 5.80 -17.35 -7.73
C LYS A 222 5.23 -17.92 -6.43
N ASN A 223 6.02 -18.74 -5.75
CA ASN A 223 5.58 -19.40 -4.53
C ASN A 223 5.44 -18.39 -3.39
N ILE A 224 4.53 -18.65 -2.46
CA ILE A 224 4.56 -18.02 -1.13
C ILE A 224 4.76 -19.12 -0.10
N THR A 225 5.73 -18.92 0.79
CA THR A 225 5.97 -19.81 1.93
C THR A 225 5.66 -19.08 3.23
N ILE A 226 4.71 -19.60 4.00
CA ILE A 226 4.38 -19.14 5.35
C ILE A 226 5.06 -20.08 6.34
N GLU A 227 5.87 -19.52 7.22
CA GLU A 227 6.59 -20.30 8.23
C GLU A 227 5.68 -20.90 9.30
N ASN A 228 6.25 -21.87 10.01
CA ASN A 228 5.61 -22.54 11.13
C ASN A 228 5.29 -21.56 12.27
N ASN A 229 4.24 -21.87 13.04
CA ASN A 229 3.83 -21.18 14.26
C ASN A 229 3.36 -19.72 14.08
N LEU A 230 3.09 -19.28 12.85
CA LEU A 230 2.60 -17.93 12.59
C LEU A 230 1.09 -17.82 12.87
N HIS A 231 0.69 -16.83 13.67
CA HIS A 231 -0.72 -16.46 13.86
C HIS A 231 -1.05 -15.15 13.13
N LEU A 232 -1.82 -15.23 12.05
CA LEU A 232 -2.35 -14.07 11.31
C LEU A 232 -3.69 -13.63 11.92
N LEU A 233 -3.66 -12.51 12.64
CA LEU A 233 -4.83 -12.01 13.38
C LEU A 233 -5.81 -11.20 12.53
N GLY A 234 -5.31 -10.50 11.51
CA GLY A 234 -6.14 -9.67 10.63
C GLY A 234 -6.69 -10.41 9.42
N ARG A 235 -7.34 -9.66 8.53
CA ARG A 235 -7.82 -10.14 7.24
C ARG A 235 -6.69 -10.21 6.24
N VAL A 236 -6.40 -11.42 5.78
CA VAL A 236 -5.36 -11.70 4.80
C VAL A 236 -5.96 -12.35 3.56
N THR A 237 -5.81 -11.69 2.43
CA THR A 237 -6.07 -12.28 1.11
C THR A 237 -4.73 -12.65 0.49
N ILE A 238 -4.54 -13.91 0.11
CA ILE A 238 -3.30 -14.40 -0.50
C ILE A 238 -3.61 -14.90 -1.91
N VAL A 239 -2.94 -14.33 -2.90
CA VAL A 239 -3.07 -14.67 -4.31
C VAL A 239 -1.72 -15.13 -4.85
N VAL A 240 -1.64 -16.39 -5.26
CA VAL A 240 -0.37 -17.05 -5.60
C VAL A 240 -0.42 -17.64 -7.00
N GLY A 241 0.60 -17.33 -7.81
CA GLY A 241 0.67 -17.78 -9.20
C GLY A 241 1.25 -19.15 -9.41
N ASP A 242 2.03 -19.62 -8.45
CA ASP A 242 2.51 -21.00 -8.41
C ASP A 242 1.94 -21.68 -7.16
N ASN A 243 2.79 -22.09 -6.21
CA ASN A 243 2.38 -22.87 -5.05
C ASN A 243 2.35 -22.04 -3.76
N LEU A 244 1.37 -22.30 -2.92
CA LEU A 244 1.32 -21.79 -1.55
C LEU A 244 1.73 -22.91 -0.59
N ILE A 245 2.76 -22.66 0.20
CA ILE A 245 3.23 -23.57 1.26
C ILE A 245 2.95 -22.92 2.62
N ILE A 246 2.10 -23.56 3.41
CA ILE A 246 1.81 -23.16 4.79
C ILE A 246 2.48 -24.17 5.72
N GLY A 247 3.34 -23.66 6.60
CA GLY A 247 4.03 -24.43 7.63
C GLY A 247 3.10 -25.04 8.69
N ASP A 248 3.69 -25.68 9.69
CA ASP A 248 2.97 -26.30 10.81
C ASP A 248 2.50 -25.26 11.85
N ASN A 249 1.41 -25.55 12.56
CA ASN A 249 0.83 -24.73 13.63
C ASN A 249 0.45 -23.29 13.18
N VAL A 250 0.17 -23.07 11.90
CA VAL A 250 -0.25 -21.76 11.39
C VAL A 250 -1.73 -21.53 11.68
N GLN A 251 -2.04 -20.34 12.17
CA GLN A 251 -3.41 -19.90 12.46
C GLN A 251 -3.76 -18.68 11.63
N MET A 252 -4.91 -18.70 10.96
CA MET A 252 -5.42 -17.57 10.21
C MET A 252 -6.85 -17.27 10.62
N GLU A 253 -7.07 -16.09 11.18
CA GLU A 253 -8.39 -15.70 11.63
C GLU A 253 -9.29 -15.33 10.45
N ARG A 254 -8.80 -14.63 9.43
CA ARG A 254 -9.60 -14.17 8.27
C ARG A 254 -8.82 -14.39 6.99
N ALA A 255 -8.94 -15.56 6.37
CA ALA A 255 -8.17 -15.91 5.19
C ALA A 255 -9.02 -16.03 3.93
N LEU A 256 -8.57 -15.41 2.84
CA LEU A 256 -8.97 -15.76 1.49
C LEU A 256 -7.74 -16.26 0.75
N LEU A 257 -7.65 -17.57 0.47
CA LEU A 257 -6.48 -18.18 -0.16
C LEU A 257 -6.82 -18.59 -1.59
N ILE A 258 -6.15 -17.98 -2.57
CA ILE A 258 -6.34 -18.23 -3.99
C ILE A 258 -5.00 -18.62 -4.61
N VAL A 259 -4.90 -19.87 -5.07
CA VAL A 259 -3.65 -20.47 -5.53
C VAL A 259 -3.84 -21.06 -6.91
N LYS A 260 -3.07 -20.63 -7.91
CA LYS A 260 -3.22 -21.18 -9.27
C LYS A 260 -2.79 -22.65 -9.34
N ASN A 261 -1.70 -23.01 -8.66
CA ASN A 261 -1.17 -24.37 -8.68
C ASN A 261 -1.48 -25.12 -7.37
N ASN A 262 -0.48 -25.68 -6.69
CA ASN A 262 -0.71 -26.56 -5.54
C ASN A 262 -0.69 -25.79 -4.21
N LEU A 263 -1.52 -26.25 -3.28
CA LEU A 263 -1.55 -25.76 -1.91
C LEU A 263 -1.09 -26.87 -0.96
N ARG A 264 -0.08 -26.58 -0.16
CA ARG A 264 0.35 -27.46 0.94
C ARG A 264 0.07 -26.79 2.27
N ILE A 265 -0.65 -27.48 3.14
CA ILE A 265 -0.97 -27.05 4.51
C ILE A 265 -0.28 -28.00 5.48
N GLY A 266 0.49 -27.46 6.41
CA GLY A 266 1.14 -28.20 7.48
C GLY A 266 0.17 -28.78 8.52
N THR A 267 0.76 -29.33 9.57
CA THR A 267 0.07 -29.99 10.69
C THR A 267 -0.46 -28.98 11.68
N ASN A 268 -1.58 -29.29 12.37
CA ASN A 268 -2.21 -28.44 13.40
C ASN A 268 -2.58 -27.03 12.93
N CYS A 269 -2.82 -26.86 11.62
CA CYS A 269 -3.20 -25.57 11.07
C CYS A 269 -4.69 -25.29 11.31
N ARG A 270 -5.01 -24.02 11.60
CA ARG A 270 -6.39 -23.54 11.72
C ARG A 270 -6.61 -22.38 10.77
N ILE A 271 -7.48 -22.56 9.79
CA ILE A 271 -7.82 -21.52 8.83
C ILE A 271 -9.31 -21.22 8.97
N LYS A 272 -9.63 -19.95 9.20
CA LYS A 272 -11.02 -19.47 9.17
C LYS A 272 -11.17 -18.57 7.93
N GLY A 273 -11.87 -19.05 6.91
CA GLY A 273 -11.76 -18.47 5.59
C GLY A 273 -12.37 -19.30 4.47
N ILE A 274 -11.97 -18.94 3.26
CA ILE A 274 -12.27 -19.66 2.02
C ILE A 274 -10.95 -19.94 1.30
N VAL A 275 -10.82 -21.14 0.75
CA VAL A 275 -9.60 -21.63 0.12
C VAL A 275 -9.92 -22.20 -1.25
N ALA A 276 -9.25 -21.73 -2.29
CA ALA A 276 -9.34 -22.28 -3.63
C ALA A 276 -7.93 -22.49 -4.22
N ALA A 277 -7.67 -23.69 -4.72
CA ALA A 277 -6.45 -24.02 -5.44
C ALA A 277 -6.77 -24.68 -6.78
N GLY A 278 -6.10 -24.26 -7.86
CA GLY A 278 -6.29 -24.85 -9.19
C GLY A 278 -5.66 -26.24 -9.34
N GLY A 279 -4.66 -26.54 -8.51
CA GLY A 279 -3.96 -27.82 -8.50
C GLY A 279 -4.43 -28.78 -7.40
N GLU A 280 -3.46 -29.48 -6.82
CA GLU A 280 -3.65 -30.40 -5.70
C GLU A 280 -3.56 -29.67 -4.36
N ILE A 281 -4.42 -30.07 -3.40
CA ILE A 281 -4.35 -29.61 -2.01
C ILE A 281 -3.87 -30.76 -1.14
N THR A 282 -2.77 -30.55 -0.41
CA THR A 282 -2.23 -31.51 0.57
C THR A 282 -2.36 -30.93 1.97
N ILE A 283 -3.04 -31.67 2.86
CA ILE A 283 -3.40 -31.20 4.20
C ILE A 283 -2.72 -32.07 5.27
N GLY A 284 -2.01 -31.44 6.19
CA GLY A 284 -1.39 -32.09 7.35
C GLY A 284 -2.40 -32.55 8.40
N VAL A 285 -1.93 -33.29 9.40
CA VAL A 285 -2.79 -33.86 10.46
C VAL A 285 -3.40 -32.76 11.33
N ASN A 286 -4.61 -32.98 11.86
CA ASN A 286 -5.29 -32.09 12.80
C ASN A 286 -5.55 -30.69 12.21
N PHE A 287 -5.89 -30.63 10.93
CA PHE A 287 -6.31 -29.41 10.26
C PHE A 287 -7.74 -29.04 10.62
N SER A 288 -7.99 -27.75 10.84
CA SER A 288 -9.32 -27.20 11.06
C SER A 288 -9.61 -26.07 10.09
N LEU A 289 -10.70 -26.20 9.34
CA LEU A 289 -11.23 -25.18 8.46
C LEU A 289 -12.58 -24.70 8.99
N GLN A 290 -12.81 -23.39 8.95
CA GLN A 290 -14.10 -22.79 9.29
C GLN A 290 -14.47 -21.75 8.23
N ARG A 291 -15.63 -21.89 7.61
CA ARG A 291 -16.10 -20.93 6.61
C ARG A 291 -16.31 -19.53 7.20
N ARG A 292 -15.84 -18.51 6.48
CA ARG A 292 -16.02 -17.08 6.77
C ARG A 292 -16.36 -16.33 5.50
N GLU A 293 -17.55 -15.75 5.42
CA GLU A 293 -18.03 -14.99 4.24
C GLU A 293 -17.46 -13.57 4.20
N ASP A 294 -17.11 -13.00 5.35
CA ASP A 294 -16.55 -11.65 5.48
C ASP A 294 -15.18 -11.50 4.81
N VAL A 295 -14.56 -12.60 4.38
CA VAL A 295 -13.32 -12.59 3.58
C VAL A 295 -13.58 -12.28 2.10
N LEU A 296 -14.84 -12.34 1.63
CA LEU A 296 -15.25 -12.01 0.27
C LEU A 296 -15.72 -10.55 0.10
N GLU A 297 -15.73 -9.76 1.17
CA GLU A 297 -16.01 -8.33 1.07
C GLU A 297 -14.91 -7.61 0.26
N PRO A 298 -15.15 -6.45 -0.34
CA PRO A 298 -14.07 -5.68 -0.97
C PRO A 298 -12.94 -5.37 0.04
N TYR A 299 -11.69 -5.45 -0.40
CA TYR A 299 -10.52 -5.10 0.38
C TYR A 299 -10.12 -3.65 0.09
N PHE A 300 -10.18 -2.79 1.10
CA PHE A 300 -9.77 -1.39 1.01
C PHE A 300 -8.39 -1.23 1.64
N ALA A 301 -7.38 -0.89 0.82
CA ALA A 301 -6.06 -0.59 1.32
C ALA A 301 -6.05 0.69 2.19
N ALA A 302 -5.08 0.84 3.07
CA ALA A 302 -4.81 2.13 3.69
C ALA A 302 -4.47 3.17 2.62
N MET A 303 -4.89 4.41 2.84
CA MET A 303 -4.48 5.54 2.00
C MET A 303 -2.97 5.73 2.13
N TYR A 304 -2.30 5.94 1.00
CA TYR A 304 -0.86 6.18 0.95
C TYR A 304 -0.53 7.40 0.09
N LEU A 305 0.63 7.98 0.35
CA LEU A 305 1.24 9.04 -0.43
C LEU A 305 2.10 8.41 -1.53
N GLU A 306 1.91 8.83 -2.78
CA GLU A 306 2.73 8.43 -3.95
C GLU A 306 3.88 9.39 -4.23
#